data_AF-A0A2W5QGD7-F1
#
_entry.id   AF-A0A2W5QGD7-F1
#
_cell.length_a   1.000
_cell.length_b   1.000
_cell.length_c   1.000
_cell.angle_alpha   90.00
_cell.angle_beta   90.00
_cell.angle_gamma   90.00
#
_symmetry.space_group_name_H-M   'P 1'
#
loop_
_entity.id
_entity.type
_entity.pdbx_description
1 polymer ?
#
loop_
_entity_poly.entity_id
_entity_poly.type
_entity_poly.pdbx_seq_one_letter_code
_entity_poly.pdbx_strand_id
1 'polypeptide(L)' 'MTTHADHRVWQDVYRPATSAGEVYLKLTVIDDVLIVSFKEL' A
#
# COMPACT_ATOMS: atom_id res chain seq x y z
N MET A 1 8.29 -0.02 2.43
CA MET A 1 8.50 -0.74 3.71
C MET A 1 8.39 -2.23 3.45
N THR A 2 9.46 -3.02 3.60
CA THR A 2 9.42 -4.48 3.39
C THR A 2 8.72 -5.14 4.59
N THR A 3 7.89 -6.14 4.33
CA THR A 3 7.32 -6.98 5.39
C THR A 3 8.25 -8.13 5.72
N HIS A 4 8.31 -8.56 6.99
CA HIS A 4 9.16 -9.68 7.45
C HIS A 4 8.91 -11.00 6.71
N ALA A 5 7.74 -11.14 6.08
CA ALA A 5 7.34 -12.32 5.31
C ALA A 5 7.99 -12.42 3.92
N ASP A 6 8.40 -11.29 3.31
CA ASP A 6 9.11 -11.30 2.04
C ASP A 6 9.87 -9.97 1.84
N HIS A 7 11.20 -10.08 1.84
CA HIS A 7 12.13 -8.96 1.72
C HIS A 7 12.31 -8.48 0.27
N ARG A 8 11.68 -9.14 -0.71
CA ARG A 8 11.68 -8.74 -2.12
C ARG A 8 10.49 -7.88 -2.51
N VAL A 9 9.48 -7.76 -1.64
CA VAL A 9 8.26 -6.98 -1.91
C VAL A 9 8.40 -5.57 -1.33
N TRP A 10 8.53 -4.59 -2.23
CA TRP A 10 8.46 -3.17 -1.88
C TRP A 10 6.98 -2.77 -1.69
N GLN A 11 6.61 -2.38 -0.47
CA GLN A 11 5.30 -1.79 -0.21
C GLN A 11 5.48 -0.29 -0.07
N ASP A 12 4.98 0.45 -1.05
CA ASP A 12 4.86 1.89 -0.94
C ASP A 12 3.57 2.21 -0.18
N VAL A 13 3.74 2.82 0.99
CA VAL A 13 2.64 3.25 1.85
C VAL A 13 2.49 4.74 1.64
N TYR A 14 1.36 5.14 1.08
CA TYR A 14 1.02 6.53 0.85
C TYR A 14 -0.04 6.98 1.86
N ARG A 15 0.10 8.23 2.33
CA ARG A 15 -0.91 8.91 3.16
C ARG A 15 -1.37 10.21 2.48
N PRO A 16 -2.05 10.15 1.32
CA PRO A 16 -2.55 11.36 0.68
C PRO A 16 -3.68 11.97 1.50
N ALA A 17 -3.67 13.30 1.60
CA ALA A 17 -4.85 14.05 2.01
C ALA A 17 -5.81 14.09 0.82
N THR A 18 -6.98 13.47 0.96
CA THR A 18 -8.05 13.51 -0.03
C THR A 18 -9.21 14.37 0.49
N SER A 19 -10.15 14.75 -0.38
CA SER A 19 -11.37 15.44 0.04
C SER A 19 -12.21 14.62 1.03
N ALA A 20 -12.02 13.30 1.09
CA ALA A 20 -12.68 12.39 2.02
C ALA A 20 -11.91 12.16 3.33
N GLY A 21 -10.76 12.82 3.52
CA GLY A 21 -9.88 12.66 4.68
C GLY A 21 -8.54 12.01 4.34
N GLU A 22 -7.76 11.73 5.37
CA GLU A 22 -6.48 11.04 5.24
C GLU A 22 -6.68 9.55 5.09
N VAL A 23 -6.03 8.98 4.08
CA VAL A 23 -6.17 7.56 3.75
C VAL A 23 -4.82 6.90 3.76
N TYR A 24 -4.70 5.72 4.37
CA TYR A 24 -3.50 4.89 4.26
C TYR A 24 -3.67 3.90 3.10
N LEU A 25 -2.96 4.16 2.01
CA LEU A 25 -2.95 3.31 0.83
C LEU A 25 -1.70 2.44 0.81
N LYS A 26 -1.88 1.16 0.54
CA LYS A 26 -0.80 0.21 0.26
C LYS A 26 -0.99 -0.36 -1.14
N LEU A 27 0.01 -0.13 -1.97
CA LEU A 27 0.07 -0.62 -3.35
C LEU A 27 0.99 -1.84 -3.41
N THR A 28 0.61 -2.83 -4.21
CA THR A 28 1.44 -4.02 -4.47
C THR A 28 1.21 -4.46 -5.89
N VAL A 29 2.29 -4.73 -6.63
CA VAL A 29 2.23 -5.28 -8.00
C VAL A 29 2.63 -6.74 -7.94
N ILE A 30 1.76 -7.63 -8.39
CA ILE A 30 2.00 -9.08 -8.46
C ILE A 30 1.52 -9.57 -9.82
N ASP A 31 2.36 -10.31 -10.55
CA ASP A 31 2.04 -10.86 -11.88
C ASP A 31 1.41 -9.82 -12.83
N ASP A 32 2.02 -8.64 -12.91
CA ASP A 32 1.56 -7.48 -13.69
C ASP A 32 0.18 -6.88 -13.29
N VAL A 33 -0.39 -7.31 -12.16
CA VAL A 33 -1.64 -6.77 -11.61
C VAL A 33 -1.36 -5.81 -10.44
N LEU A 34 -2.01 -4.64 -10.46
CA LEU A 34 -1.96 -3.68 -9.35
C LEU A 34 -3.04 -3.98 -8.30
N ILE A 35 -2.61 -4.31 -7.09
CA ILE A 35 -3.46 -4.51 -5.92
C ILE A 35 -3.41 -3.23 -5.06
N VAL A 36 -4.60 -2.69 -4.75
CA VAL A 36 -4.77 -1.51 -3.88
C VAL A 36 -5.46 -1.96 -2.58
N SER A 37 -4.83 -1.69 -1.45
CA SER A 37 -5.37 -2.01 -0.12
C SER A 37 -5.39 -0.77 0.77
N PHE A 38 -6.39 -0.72 1.64
CA PHE A 38 -6.58 0.34 2.63
C PHE A 38 -6.22 -0.20 4.02
N LYS A 39 -5.44 0.54 4.80
CA LYS A 39 -5.22 0.19 6.20
C LYS A 39 -6.37 0.76 7.03
N GLU A 40 -7.06 -0.09 7.79
CA GLU A 40 -8.01 0.37 8.82
C GLU A 40 -7.24 1.06 9.96
N LEU A 41 -7.84 2.15 10.47
CA LEU A 41 -7.31 3.02 11.52
C LEU A 41 -7.23 2.30 12.86
#